data_AF-A0A1E3V5E8-F1
#
_entry.id   AF-A0A1E3V5E8-F1
#
_cell.length_a   1.000
_cell.length_b   1.000
_cell.length_c   1.000
_cell.angle_alpha   90.00
_cell.angle_beta   90.00
_cell.angle_gamma   90.00
#
_symmetry.space_group_name_H-M   'P 1'
#
loop_
_entity.id
_entity.type
_entity.pdbx_description
1 polymer ?
#
loop_
_entity_poly.entity_id
_entity_poly.type
_entity_poly.pdbx_seq_one_letter_code
_entity_poly.pdbx_strand_id
1 'polypeptide(L)' 'MKRVLPLIMLGVLASCSGETQKVHTVDELLADEPLLAKVLGECRNNPGERGSTPNCQNAESADGKLRLERMRQSLGG' A
#
# COMPACT_ATOMS: atom_id res chain seq x y z
N MET A 1 -43.07 25.14 -0.03
CA MET A 1 -42.55 24.09 0.88
C MET A 1 -43.04 22.70 0.46
N LYS A 2 -42.54 22.08 -0.63
CA LYS A 2 -42.78 20.63 -0.92
C LYS A 2 -42.02 20.01 -2.11
N ARG A 3 -41.12 20.73 -2.80
CA ARG A 3 -40.41 20.19 -3.98
C ARG A 3 -38.89 20.36 -3.95
N VAL A 4 -38.32 20.62 -2.77
CA VAL A 4 -36.86 20.76 -2.60
C VAL A 4 -36.20 19.48 -2.08
N LEU A 5 -37.01 18.47 -1.74
CA LEU A 5 -36.57 17.24 -1.10
C LEU A 5 -35.87 16.20 -2.00
N PRO A 6 -36.02 16.13 -3.35
CA PRO A 6 -35.39 15.05 -4.09
C PRO A 6 -33.96 15.37 -4.57
N LEU A 7 -33.52 16.63 -4.55
CA LEU A 7 -32.23 17.01 -5.14
C LEU A 7 -31.01 16.70 -4.25
N ILE A 8 -31.22 16.51 -2.93
CA ILE A 8 -30.12 16.30 -1.98
C ILE A 8 -29.64 14.83 -1.99
N MET A 9 -30.47 13.89 -2.47
CA MET A 9 -30.15 12.45 -2.42
C MET A 9 -29.20 11.94 -3.52
N LEU A 10 -28.92 12.73 -4.56
CA LEU A 10 -28.08 12.29 -5.69
C LEU A 10 -26.58 12.66 -5.57
N GLY A 11 -26.17 13.36 -4.50
CA GLY A 11 -24.82 13.92 -4.38
C GLY A 11 -23.78 13.06 -3.67
N VAL A 12 -24.14 11.92 -3.06
CA VAL A 12 -23.28 11.24 -2.07
C VAL A 12 -22.40 10.12 -2.66
N LEU A 13 -22.38 9.91 -3.97
CA LEU A 13 -21.61 8.82 -4.60
C LEU A 13 -20.17 9.19 -5.02
N ALA A 14 -19.69 10.40 -4.73
CA ALA A 14 -18.39 10.89 -5.21
C ALA A 14 -17.23 10.84 -4.20
N SER A 15 -17.33 10.09 -3.09
CA SER A 15 -16.20 9.92 -2.15
C SER A 15 -15.41 8.62 -2.33
N CYS A 16 -15.61 7.90 -3.44
CA CYS A 16 -14.69 6.84 -3.85
C CYS A 16 -13.45 7.43 -4.52
N SER A 17 -12.74 8.30 -3.80
CA SER A 17 -11.39 8.69 -4.15
C SER A 17 -10.51 8.12 -3.06
N GLY A 18 -10.18 6.83 -3.20
CA GLY A 18 -9.07 6.25 -2.44
C GLY A 18 -7.89 7.19 -2.60
N GLU A 19 -7.32 7.63 -1.48
CA GLU A 19 -6.14 8.49 -1.51
C GLU A 19 -5.15 7.87 -2.49
N THR A 20 -4.75 8.64 -3.49
CA THR A 20 -3.78 8.17 -4.48
C THR A 20 -2.44 8.15 -3.76
N GLN A 21 -2.25 7.11 -2.93
CA GLN A 21 -1.05 6.92 -2.13
C GLN A 21 0.11 6.90 -3.11
N LYS A 22 1.18 7.65 -2.79
CA LYS A 22 2.41 7.62 -3.58
C LYS A 22 2.80 6.16 -3.80
N VAL A 23 3.02 5.78 -5.05
CA VAL A 23 3.56 4.45 -5.37
C VAL A 23 5.05 4.49 -5.09
N HIS A 24 5.49 3.67 -4.14
CA HIS A 24 6.90 3.53 -3.79
C HIS A 24 7.53 2.44 -4.65
N THR A 25 8.67 2.75 -5.26
CA THR A 25 9.47 1.76 -6.00
C THR A 25 10.15 0.79 -5.03
N VAL A 26 10.54 -0.38 -5.55
CA VAL A 26 11.31 -1.36 -4.75
C VAL A 26 12.58 -0.74 -4.19
N ASP A 27 13.30 0.07 -4.98
CA ASP A 27 14.58 0.65 -4.55
C ASP A 27 14.40 1.73 -3.47
N GLU A 28 13.33 2.53 -3.53
CA GLU A 28 12.97 3.46 -2.44
C GLU A 28 12.70 2.69 -1.13
N LEU A 29 12.03 1.54 -1.21
CA LEU A 29 11.72 0.73 -0.04
C LEU A 29 12.94 -0.04 0.50
N LEU A 30 13.88 -0.44 -0.36
CA LEU A 30 15.15 -1.02 0.05
C LEU A 30 16.05 -0.01 0.78
N ALA A 31 15.96 1.26 0.39
CA ALA A 31 16.75 2.34 0.98
C ALA A 31 16.19 2.86 2.32
N ASP A 32 14.93 2.55 2.66
CA ASP A 32 14.23 3.04 3.85
C ASP A 32 13.46 1.90 4.54
N GLU A 33 14.16 1.18 5.42
CA GLU A 33 13.60 0.04 6.17
C GLU A 33 12.39 0.42 7.06
N PRO A 34 12.37 1.58 7.76
CA PRO A 34 11.18 2.07 8.46
C PRO A 34 9.97 2.26 7.54
N LEU A 35 10.16 2.84 6.35
CA LEU A 35 9.10 3.00 5.35
C LEU A 35 8.61 1.64 4.86
N LEU A 36 9.50 0.70 4.57
CA LEU A 36 9.16 -0.67 4.19
C LEU A 36 8.31 -1.36 5.26
N ALA A 37 8.73 -1.29 6.53
CA ALA A 37 7.99 -1.87 7.65
C ALA A 37 6.57 -1.28 7.78
N LYS A 38 6.45 0.03 7.59
CA LYS A 38 5.15 0.72 7.57
C LYS A 38 4.25 0.19 6.45
N VAL A 39 4.75 0.15 5.21
CA VAL A 39 3.98 -0.32 4.05
C VAL A 39 3.57 -1.78 4.22
N LEU A 40 4.46 -2.67 4.67
CA LEU A 40 4.12 -4.07 4.95
C LEU A 40 3.05 -4.19 6.04
N GLY A 41 3.10 -3.35 7.08
CA GLY A 41 2.06 -3.27 8.09
C GLY A 41 0.70 -2.90 7.50
N GLU A 42 0.67 -1.89 6.62
CA GLU A 42 -0.53 -1.48 5.90
C GLU A 42 -1.09 -2.58 4.97
N CYS A 43 -0.21 -3.40 4.38
CA CYS A 43 -0.58 -4.53 3.53
C CYS A 43 -1.19 -5.68 4.34
N ARG A 44 -0.63 -5.99 5.51
CA ARG A 44 -1.10 -7.07 6.39
C ARG A 44 -2.43 -6.77 7.07
N ASN A 45 -2.80 -5.51 7.20
CA ASN A 45 -4.07 -5.10 7.80
C ASN A 45 -5.30 -5.47 6.95
N ASN A 46 -5.14 -5.61 5.62
CA ASN A 46 -6.22 -6.01 4.72
C ASN A 46 -5.65 -6.74 3.49
N PRO A 47 -5.17 -7.99 3.66
CA PRO A 47 -4.43 -8.70 2.63
C PRO A 47 -5.28 -9.00 1.38
N GLY A 48 -6.59 -9.14 1.52
CA GLY A 48 -7.50 -9.40 0.40
C GLY A 48 -7.61 -8.20 -0.54
N GLU A 49 -7.96 -7.01 -0.02
CA GLU A 49 -8.14 -5.83 -0.87
C GLU A 49 -6.82 -5.16 -1.25
N ARG A 50 -5.77 -5.28 -0.42
CA ARG A 50 -4.51 -4.53 -0.61
C ARG A 50 -3.38 -5.34 -1.19
N GLY A 51 -3.44 -6.67 -1.17
CA GLY A 51 -2.34 -7.53 -1.63
C GLY A 51 -1.96 -7.32 -3.10
N SER A 52 -2.91 -6.93 -3.94
CA SER A 52 -2.67 -6.63 -5.36
C SER A 52 -2.31 -5.16 -5.64
N THR A 53 -2.24 -4.30 -4.62
CA THR A 53 -1.86 -2.90 -4.83
C THR A 53 -0.37 -2.79 -5.20
N PRO A 54 0.02 -1.79 -6.02
CA PRO A 54 1.43 -1.60 -6.39
C PRO A 54 2.38 -1.49 -5.20
N ASN A 55 1.96 -0.80 -4.13
CA ASN A 55 2.77 -0.64 -2.92
C ASN A 55 3.01 -1.97 -2.20
N CYS A 56 2.00 -2.83 -2.09
CA CYS A 56 2.18 -4.14 -1.45
C CYS A 56 3.03 -5.09 -2.28
N GLN A 57 2.87 -5.09 -3.60
CA GLN A 57 3.73 -5.89 -4.48
C GLN A 57 5.20 -5.45 -4.40
N ASN A 58 5.45 -4.14 -4.40
CA ASN A 58 6.81 -3.60 -4.30
C ASN A 58 7.42 -3.86 -2.91
N ALA A 59 6.63 -3.76 -1.83
CA ALA A 59 7.07 -4.03 -0.47
C ALA A 59 7.44 -5.50 -0.25
N GLU A 60 6.62 -6.45 -0.73
CA GLU A 60 6.93 -7.87 -0.66
C GLU A 60 8.19 -8.23 -1.47
N SER A 61 8.39 -7.58 -2.63
CA SER A 61 9.62 -7.73 -3.41
C SER A 61 10.86 -7.21 -2.66
N ALA A 62 10.75 -6.03 -2.02
CA ALA A 62 11.83 -5.45 -1.22
C ALA A 62 12.18 -6.31 0.00
N ASP A 63 11.17 -6.78 0.76
CA ASP A 63 11.39 -7.67 1.92
C ASP A 63 12.06 -8.99 1.49
N GLY A 64 11.61 -9.57 0.37
CA GLY A 64 12.22 -10.75 -0.23
C GLY A 64 13.71 -10.55 -0.55
N LYS A 65 14.07 -9.42 -1.16
CA LYS A 65 15.46 -9.07 -1.45
C LYS A 65 16.28 -8.91 -0.16
N LEU A 66 15.80 -8.14 0.83
CA LEU A 66 16.52 -7.98 2.11
C LEU A 66 16.72 -9.30 2.85
N ARG A 67 15.73 -10.20 2.78
CA ARG A 67 15.83 -11.54 3.38
C ARG A 67 16.91 -12.37 2.69
N LEU A 68 16.99 -12.31 1.36
CA LEU A 68 18.04 -13.00 0.59
C LEU A 68 19.43 -12.41 0.88
N GLU A 69 19.56 -11.09 0.96
CA GLU A 69 20.82 -10.43 1.32
C GLU A 69 21.29 -10.83 2.73
N ARG A 70 20.37 -10.84 3.72
CA ARG A 70 20.68 -11.32 5.08
C ARG A 70 21.13 -12.77 5.09
N MET A 71 20.47 -13.62 4.29
CA MET A 71 20.88 -15.02 4.14
C MET A 71 22.28 -15.12 3.51
N ARG A 72 22.56 -14.36 2.46
CA ARG A 72 23.88 -14.33 1.81
C ARG A 72 24.97 -13.93 2.82
N GLN A 73 24.74 -12.88 3.59
CA GLN A 73 25.66 -12.43 4.65
C GLN A 73 25.88 -13.52 5.71
N SER A 74 24.84 -14.24 6.13
CA SER A 74 24.98 -15.33 7.11
C SER A 74 25.79 -16.52 6.59
N LEU A 75 25.85 -16.70 5.26
CA LEU A 75 26.59 -17.77 4.60
C LEU A 75 28.03 -17.36 4.22
N GLY A 76 28.48 -16.17 4.63
CA GLY A 76 29.83 -15.66 4.38
C GLY A 76 30.05 -15.11 2.97
N GLY A 77 28.98 -14.64 2.31
CA GLY A 77 29.02 -14.08 0.95
C GLY A 77 29.38 -12.61 0.84
#